data_AF-A0A1Y4AEI8-F1
#
_entry.id   AF-A0A1Y4AEI8-F1
#
_cell.length_a   1.000
_cell.length_b   1.000
_cell.length_c   1.000
_cell.angle_alpha   90.00
_cell.angle_beta   90.00
_cell.angle_gamma   90.00
#
_symmetry.space_group_name_H-M   'P 1'
#
loop_
_entity.id
_entity.type
_entity.pdbx_description
1 polymer ?
#
loop_
_entity_poly.entity_id
_entity_poly.type
_entity_poly.pdbx_seq_one_letter_code
_entity_poly.pdbx_strand_id
1 'polypeptide(L)' 'MASINIGELAKHLSDDFYQAYPGSELKYAARTRDVYAHGYYTLHFETVYKTATEDYPRVKSWILEHIDD' A
#
# COMPACT_ATOMS: atom_id res chain seq x y z
N MET A 1 -12.04 1.82 -4.97
CA MET A 1 -12.06 2.76 -3.82
C MET A 1 -11.24 2.26 -2.63
N ALA A 2 -11.42 1.03 -2.14
CA ALA A 2 -10.70 0.51 -0.97
C ALA A 2 -9.16 0.67 -1.04
N SER A 3 -8.55 0.39 -2.20
CA SER A 3 -7.10 0.49 -2.40
C SER A 3 -6.55 1.92 -2.20
N ILE A 4 -7.28 2.93 -2.69
CA ILE A 4 -6.89 4.34 -2.55
C ILE A 4 -6.92 4.74 -1.06
N ASN A 5 -7.94 4.31 -0.32
CA ASN A 5 -8.08 4.65 1.09
C ASN A 5 -6.96 4.04 1.95
N ILE A 6 -6.58 2.78 1.68
CA ILE A 6 -5.48 2.12 2.39
C ILE A 6 -4.16 2.85 2.13
N GLY A 7 -3.89 3.21 0.87
CA GLY A 7 -2.66 3.94 0.54
C GLY A 7 -2.66 5.36 1.07
N GLU A 8 -3.81 6.05 1.11
CA GLU A 8 -3.93 7.37 1.74
C GLU A 8 -3.63 7.31 3.23
N LEU A 9 -4.22 6.36 3.97
CA LEU A 9 -3.93 6.16 5.40
C LEU A 9 -2.45 5.86 5.64
N ALA A 10 -1.83 5.03 4.81
CA ALA A 10 -0.41 4.73 4.91
C ALA A 10 0.45 5.99 4.79
N LYS A 11 0.13 6.94 3.90
CA LYS A 11 0.88 8.20 3.75
C LYS A 11 0.88 9.09 5.00
N HIS A 12 -0.07 8.91 5.91
CA HIS A 12 -0.17 9.68 7.15
C HIS A 12 0.48 8.99 8.36
N LEU A 13 1.13 7.83 8.16
CA LEU A 13 1.97 7.22 9.20
C LEU A 13 3.22 8.08 9.42
N SER A 14 3.71 8.10 10.66
CA SER A 14 4.84 8.93 11.06
C SER A 14 6.16 8.47 10.42
N ASP A 15 7.11 9.39 10.33
CA ASP A 15 8.47 9.05 9.92
C ASP A 15 9.12 8.03 10.87
N ASP A 16 8.86 8.15 12.18
CA ASP A 16 9.34 7.20 13.19
C ASP A 16 8.84 5.77 12.92
N PHE A 17 7.58 5.62 12.49
CA PHE A 17 7.04 4.33 12.08
C PHE A 17 7.83 3.75 10.91
N TYR A 18 8.09 4.56 9.88
CA TYR A 18 8.83 4.09 8.71
C TYR A 18 10.33 3.89 8.96
N GLN A 19 10.89 4.52 9.99
CA GLN A 19 12.25 4.25 10.46
C GLN A 19 12.31 2.93 11.23
N ALA A 20 11.31 2.63 12.06
CA ALA A 20 11.19 1.36 12.78
C ALA A 20 10.88 0.19 11.83
N TYR A 21 10.07 0.43 10.80
CA TYR A 21 9.64 -0.57 9.81
C TYR A 21 10.03 -0.18 8.38
N PRO A 22 11.34 -0.11 8.04
CA PRO A 22 11.80 0.37 6.74
C PRO A 22 11.36 -0.51 5.57
N GLY A 23 11.09 -1.79 5.83
CA GLY A 23 10.57 -2.77 4.88
C GLY A 23 9.05 -2.90 4.84
N SER A 24 8.29 -2.01 5.51
CA SER A 24 6.84 -2.13 5.62
C SER A 24 6.13 -2.17 4.27
N GLU A 25 5.21 -3.11 4.11
CA GLU A 25 4.35 -3.21 2.94
C GLU A 25 3.41 -1.99 2.78
N LEU A 26 3.12 -1.27 3.87
CA LEU A 26 2.32 -0.04 3.85
C LEU A 26 2.98 1.08 3.04
N LYS A 27 4.31 1.10 2.98
CA LYS A 27 5.06 2.04 2.13
C LYS A 27 4.78 1.83 0.64
N TYR A 28 4.58 0.57 0.22
CA TYR A 28 4.21 0.26 -1.15
C TYR A 28 2.75 0.60 -1.42
N ALA A 29 1.83 0.34 -0.48
CA ALA A 29 0.43 0.74 -0.60
C ALA A 29 0.26 2.27 -0.81
N ALA A 30 1.05 3.09 -0.11
CA ALA A 30 1.10 4.54 -0.30
C ALA A 30 1.51 4.94 -1.74
N ARG A 31 2.53 4.29 -2.29
CA ARG A 31 2.98 4.52 -3.69
C ARG A 31 1.95 4.07 -4.70
N THR A 32 1.34 2.92 -4.47
CA THR A 32 0.27 2.37 -5.30
C THR A 32 -0.89 3.36 -5.40
N ARG A 33 -1.34 3.97 -4.30
CA ARG A 33 -2.35 5.04 -4.32
C ARG A 33 -1.98 6.19 -5.26
N ASP A 34 -0.72 6.63 -5.27
CA ASP A 34 -0.30 7.74 -6.13
C ASP A 34 -0.39 7.40 -7.63
N VAL A 35 -0.21 6.12 -8.00
CA VAL A 35 -0.43 5.63 -9.37
C VAL A 35 -1.91 5.65 -9.74
N TYR A 36 -2.80 5.12 -8.88
CA TYR A 36 -4.24 5.08 -9.13
C TYR A 36 -4.92 6.46 -9.10
N ALA A 37 -4.50 7.35 -8.18
CA ALA A 37 -5.17 8.63 -7.94
C ALA A 37 -4.80 9.72 -8.94
N HIS A 38 -3.55 9.74 -9.41
CA HIS A 38 -3.08 10.80 -10.30
C HIS A 38 -3.13 10.42 -11.79
N GLY A 39 -3.61 9.21 -12.12
CA GLY A 39 -3.76 8.78 -13.51
C GLY A 39 -2.44 8.82 -14.29
N TYR A 40 -1.29 8.74 -13.60
CA TYR A 40 -0.02 8.50 -14.24
C TYR A 40 -0.18 7.13 -14.91
N TYR A 41 -0.26 7.15 -16.25
CA TYR A 41 -0.56 6.02 -17.13
C TYR A 41 -2.05 5.67 -17.26
N THR A 42 -2.45 5.36 -18.50
CA THR A 42 -3.67 4.58 -18.76
C THR A 42 -3.65 3.39 -17.83
N LEU A 43 -4.56 3.35 -16.87
CA LEU A 43 -4.53 2.36 -15.80
C LEU A 43 -4.55 0.96 -16.42
N HIS A 44 -3.42 0.25 -16.36
CA HIS A 44 -3.33 -1.08 -16.96
C HIS A 44 -4.12 -2.06 -16.09
N PHE A 45 -5.10 -2.75 -16.67
CA PHE A 45 -5.92 -3.72 -15.92
C PHE A 45 -5.09 -4.87 -15.32
N GLU A 46 -3.95 -5.21 -15.93
CA GLU A 46 -2.99 -6.14 -15.34
C GLU A 46 -2.43 -5.62 -14.00
N THR A 47 -2.08 -4.33 -13.93
CA THR A 47 -1.64 -3.68 -12.68
C THR A 47 -2.76 -3.71 -11.64
N VAL A 48 -4.00 -3.42 -12.05
CA VAL A 48 -5.18 -3.51 -11.17
C VAL A 48 -5.34 -4.91 -10.61
N TYR A 49 -5.24 -5.91 -11.47
CA TYR A 49 -5.36 -7.31 -11.10
C TYR A 49 -4.27 -7.71 -10.10
N LYS A 50 -2.99 -7.48 -10.44
CA LYS A 50 -1.84 -7.79 -9.57
C LYS A 50 -1.94 -7.09 -8.21
N THR A 51 -2.30 -5.82 -8.20
CA THR A 51 -2.50 -5.09 -6.94
C THR A 51 -3.56 -5.75 -6.06
N ALA A 52 -4.69 -6.19 -6.64
CA ALA A 52 -5.76 -6.83 -5.90
C ALA A 52 -5.41 -8.25 -5.43
N THR A 53 -4.72 -9.04 -6.24
CA THR A 53 -4.47 -10.47 -5.98
C THR A 53 -3.13 -10.77 -5.32
N GLU A 54 -2.17 -9.84 -5.38
CA GLU A 54 -0.80 -10.05 -4.89
C GLU A 54 -0.41 -8.99 -3.85
N ASP A 55 -0.47 -7.70 -4.19
CA ASP A 55 0.03 -6.63 -3.32
C ASP A 55 -0.80 -6.48 -2.03
N TYR A 56 -2.13 -6.41 -2.13
CA TYR A 56 -2.97 -6.26 -0.92
C TYR A 56 -2.97 -7.49 -0.01
N PRO A 57 -2.94 -8.73 -0.52
CA PRO A 57 -2.67 -9.90 0.31
C PRO A 57 -1.34 -9.81 1.06
N ARG A 58 -0.26 -9.35 0.41
CA ARG A 58 1.03 -9.09 1.09
C ARG A 58 0.91 -8.03 2.18
N VAL A 59 0.24 -6.90 1.90
CA VAL A 59 -0.01 -5.85 2.89
C VAL A 59 -0.77 -6.41 4.09
N LYS A 60 -1.81 -7.23 3.86
CA LYS A 60 -2.59 -7.86 4.93
C LYS A 60 -1.71 -8.78 5.77
N SER A 61 -0.93 -9.67 5.15
CA SER A 61 -0.03 -10.57 5.89
C SER A 61 0.95 -9.79 6.74
N TRP A 62 1.59 -8.77 6.17
CA TRP A 62 2.54 -7.94 6.89
C TRP A 62 1.90 -7.25 8.11
N ILE A 63 0.70 -6.67 7.96
CA ILE A 63 -0.02 -6.05 9.08
C ILE A 63 -0.29 -7.09 10.17
N LEU A 64 -0.81 -8.27 9.81
CA LEU A 64 -1.16 -9.30 10.79
C LEU A 64 0.08 -9.85 11.53
N GLU A 65 1.24 -9.86 10.89
CA GLU A 65 2.50 -10.28 11.52
C GLU A 65 3.03 -9.26 12.54
N HIS A 66 2.65 -7.98 12.42
CA HIS A 66 3.19 -6.88 13.23
C HIS A 66 2.11 -6.12 14.02
N ILE A 67 0.88 -6.65 14.12
CA ILE A 67 -0.24 -5.96 14.78
C ILE A 67 -0.11 -5.95 16.31
N ASP A 68 0.70 -6.86 16.84
CA ASP A 68 0.94 -7.07 18.28
C ASP A 68 2.33 -6.57 18.73
N ASP A 69 3.11 -5.96 17.83
CA ASP A 69 4.43 -5.35 18.11
C ASP A 69 4.29 -3.96 18.74
#